data_AF-A0A3D9KYD5-F1
#
_entry.id   AF-A0A3D9KYD5-F1
#
_cell.length_a   1.000
_cell.length_b   1.000
_cell.length_c   1.000
_cell.angle_alpha   90.00
_cell.angle_beta   90.00
_cell.angle_gamma   90.00
#
_symmetry.space_group_name_H-M   'P 1'
#
loop_
_entity.id
_entity.type
_entity.pdbx_description
1 polymer ?
#
loop_
_entity_poly.entity_id
_entity_poly.type
_entity_poly.pdbx_seq_one_letter_code
_entity_poly.pdbx_strand_id
1 'polypeptide(L)' 'MEANMNLSFSQILELVRNLPGEQKIKISQELERETISSKLTELLTAFRTDKLTMDEITEEVEEVRQDLYDKRTSN' A
#
# COMPACT_ATOMS: atom_id res chain seq x y z
N MET A 1 31.19 -20.71 5.64
CA MET A 1 31.41 -19.90 4.42
C MET A 1 30.05 -19.62 3.84
N GLU A 2 29.49 -18.44 4.08
CA GLU A 2 28.28 -18.00 3.38
C GLU A 2 28.72 -17.48 2.01
N ALA A 3 28.40 -18.23 0.97
CA ALA A 3 28.70 -17.83 -0.39
C ALA A 3 27.76 -16.67 -0.77
N ASN A 4 28.22 -15.43 -0.59
CA ASN A 4 27.59 -14.24 -1.16
C ASN A 4 27.72 -14.31 -2.69
N MET A 5 26.80 -15.04 -3.31
CA MET A 5 26.67 -15.03 -4.76
C MET A 5 25.98 -13.71 -5.14
N ASN A 6 26.76 -12.75 -5.63
CA ASN A 6 26.24 -11.57 -6.33
C ASN A 6 25.63 -12.02 -7.67
N LEU A 7 24.49 -12.71 -7.61
CA LEU A 7 23.71 -13.09 -8.78
C LEU A 7 22.90 -11.89 -9.23
N SER A 8 23.08 -11.50 -10.48
CA SER A 8 22.20 -10.53 -11.13
C SER A 8 20.82 -11.14 -11.35
N PHE A 9 19.79 -10.30 -11.43
CA PHE A 9 18.40 -10.72 -11.64
C PHE A 9 18.24 -11.63 -12.88
N SER A 10 18.97 -11.34 -13.96
CA SER A 10 18.96 -12.15 -15.18
C SER A 10 19.48 -13.58 -14.93
N GLN A 11 20.54 -13.73 -14.12
CA GLN A 11 21.08 -15.05 -13.77
C GLN A 11 20.11 -15.84 -12.89
N ILE A 12 19.42 -15.18 -11.95
CA ILE A 12 18.38 -15.81 -11.13
C ILE A 12 17.22 -16.27 -12.02
N LEU A 13 16.82 -15.44 -12.99
CA LEU A 13 15.75 -15.77 -13.93
C LEU A 13 16.10 -16.97 -14.81
N GLU A 14 17.32 -17.05 -15.31
CA GLU A 14 17.79 -18.19 -16.09
C GLU A 14 17.83 -19.48 -15.26
N LEU A 15 18.28 -19.40 -14.01
CA LEU A 15 18.23 -20.53 -13.09
C LEU A 15 16.80 -21.03 -12.90
N VAL A 16 15.85 -20.13 -12.60
CA VAL A 16 14.43 -20.49 -12.43
C VAL A 16 13.84 -21.08 -13.71
N ARG A 17 14.22 -20.58 -14.89
CA ARG A 17 13.77 -21.12 -16.19
C ARG A 17 14.25 -22.55 -16.43
N ASN A 18 15.45 -22.89 -15.97
CA ASN A 18 16.04 -24.22 -16.12
C ASN A 18 15.51 -25.25 -15.11
N LEU A 19 14.72 -24.84 -14.10
CA LEU A 19 14.16 -25.76 -13.11
C LEU A 19 12.99 -26.60 -13.68
N PRO A 20 12.80 -27.84 -13.16
CA PRO A 20 11.62 -28.65 -13.44
C PRO A 20 10.31 -27.93 -13.05
N GLY A 21 9.22 -28.26 -13.73
CA GLY A 21 7.91 -27.62 -13.51
C GLY A 21 7.44 -27.63 -12.05
N GLU A 22 7.69 -28.72 -11.33
CA GLU A 22 7.33 -28.84 -9.90
C GLU A 22 8.08 -27.84 -9.00
N GLN A 23 9.36 -27.59 -9.29
CA GLN A 23 10.17 -26.65 -8.52
C GLN A 23 9.82 -25.19 -8.86
N LYS A 24 9.41 -24.91 -10.10
CA LYS A 24 8.84 -23.61 -10.48
C LYS A 24 7.57 -23.28 -9.70
N ILE A 25 6.70 -24.28 -9.50
CA ILE A 25 5.48 -24.13 -8.71
C ILE A 25 5.81 -23.80 -7.26
N LYS A 26 6.75 -24.54 -6.65
CA LYS A 26 7.20 -24.27 -5.27
C LYS A 26 7.79 -22.87 -5.10
N ILE A 27 8.64 -22.44 -6.03
CA ILE A 27 9.20 -21.08 -6.01
C ILE A 27 8.10 -20.03 -6.19
N SER A 28 7.14 -20.25 -7.08
CA SER A 28 6.01 -19.33 -7.25
C SER A 28 5.19 -19.18 -5.97
N GLN A 29 4.95 -20.28 -5.25
CA GLN A 29 4.19 -20.26 -3.99
C GLN A 29 4.92 -19.52 -2.88
N GLU A 30 6.25 -19.72 -2.75
CA GLU A 30 7.05 -18.99 -1.75
C GLU A 30 7.19 -17.51 -2.12
N LEU A 31 7.42 -17.17 -3.39
CA LEU A 31 7.43 -15.78 -3.84
C LEU A 31 6.08 -15.10 -3.64
N GLU A 32 4.97 -15.81 -3.88
CA GLU A 32 3.64 -15.28 -3.60
C GLU A 32 3.44 -15.05 -2.10
N ARG A 33 3.86 -15.97 -1.24
CA ARG A 33 3.85 -15.82 0.22
C ARG A 33 4.66 -14.60 0.68
N GLU A 34 5.85 -14.39 0.14
CA GLU A 34 6.71 -13.24 0.47
C GLU A 34 6.13 -11.92 -0.06
N THR A 35 5.56 -11.92 -1.26
CA THR A 35 4.98 -10.72 -1.90
C THR A 35 3.56 -10.40 -1.46
N ILE A 36 2.86 -11.30 -0.75
CA ILE A 36 1.55 -11.02 -0.17
C ILE A 36 1.60 -9.82 0.78
N SER A 37 2.66 -9.68 1.58
CA SER A 37 2.82 -8.56 2.51
C SER A 37 2.97 -7.22 1.78
N SER A 38 3.74 -7.18 0.70
CA SER A 38 3.90 -5.97 -0.10
C SER A 38 2.61 -5.61 -0.83
N LYS A 39 1.93 -6.60 -1.44
CA LYS A 39 0.62 -6.40 -2.07
C LYS A 39 -0.44 -5.92 -1.07
N LEU A 40 -0.46 -6.47 0.14
CA LEU A 40 -1.35 -6.03 1.22
C LEU A 40 -1.02 -4.61 1.66
N THR A 41 0.26 -4.26 1.76
CA THR A 41 0.71 -2.90 2.11
C THR A 41 0.32 -1.89 1.04
N GLU A 42 0.47 -2.25 -0.24
CA GLU A 42 0.07 -1.45 -1.39
C GLU A 42 -1.45 -1.23 -1.39
N LEU A 43 -2.23 -2.30 -1.16
CA LEU A 43 -3.68 -2.21 -1.00
C LEU A 43 -4.05 -1.30 0.18
N LEU A 44 -3.49 -1.51 1.37
CA LEU A 44 -3.77 -0.68 2.54
C LEU A 44 -3.38 0.79 2.35
N THR A 45 -2.36 1.06 1.51
CA THR A 45 -1.97 2.42 1.14
C THR A 45 -2.94 3.03 0.15
N ALA A 46 -3.42 2.27 -0.83
CA ALA A 46 -4.44 2.71 -1.78
C ALA A 46 -5.80 2.97 -1.11
N PHE A 47 -6.14 2.22 -0.06
CA PHE A 47 -7.36 2.39 0.73
C PHE A 47 -7.18 3.33 1.93
N ARG A 48 -5.98 3.85 2.17
CA ARG A 48 -5.78 4.87 3.19
C ARG A 48 -6.43 6.15 2.70
N THR A 49 -7.55 6.50 3.33
CA THR A 49 -8.14 7.82 3.18
C THR A 49 -7.15 8.88 3.68
N ASP A 50 -7.13 10.03 3.01
CA ASP A 50 -6.45 11.21 3.55
C ASP A 50 -6.96 11.45 4.97
N LYS A 51 -6.03 11.57 5.91
CA LYS A 51 -6.39 11.83 7.30
C LYS A 51 -6.98 13.23 7.34
N LEU A 52 -8.27 13.32 7.67
CA LEU A 52 -8.94 14.58 7.95
C LEU A 52 -8.11 15.38 8.95
N THR A 53 -7.62 16.53 8.52
CA THR A 53 -6.81 17.42 9.34
C THR A 53 -7.70 18.20 10.30
N MET A 54 -7.12 18.65 11.43
CA MET A 54 -7.86 19.50 12.38
C MET A 54 -8.26 20.83 11.76
N ASP A 55 -7.51 21.31 10.77
CA ASP A 55 -7.80 22.56 10.06
C ASP A 55 -9.04 22.39 9.17
N GLU A 56 -9.15 21.29 8.40
CA GLU A 56 -10.34 20.97 7.60
C GLU A 56 -11.59 20.79 8.48
N ILE A 57 -11.44 20.17 9.67
CA ILE A 57 -12.55 20.07 10.63
C ILE A 57 -12.97 21.46 11.13
N THR A 58 -12.00 22.31 11.42
CA THR A 58 -12.26 23.66 11.96
C THR A 58 -12.95 24.52 10.91
N GLU A 59 -12.50 24.48 9.67
CA GLU A 59 -13.11 25.21 8.55
C GLU A 59 -14.59 24.86 8.39
N GLU A 60 -14.92 23.56 8.31
CA GLU A 60 -16.31 23.10 8.19
C GLU A 60 -17.17 23.53 9.40
N VAL A 61 -16.61 23.45 10.62
CA VAL A 61 -17.31 23.84 11.84
C VAL A 61 -17.58 25.35 11.88
N GLU A 62 -16.61 26.17 11.46
CA GLU A 62 -16.78 27.63 11.41
C GLU A 62 -17.77 28.04 10.32
N GLU A 63 -17.76 27.38 9.15
CA GLU A 63 -18.74 27.62 8.09
C GLU A 63 -20.17 27.35 8.61
N VAL A 64 -20.40 26.18 9.20
CA VAL A 64 -21.71 25.83 9.80
C VAL A 64 -22.09 26.79 10.92
N ARG A 65 -21.12 27.25 11.73
CA ARG A 65 -21.37 28.20 12.82
C ARG A 65 -21.83 29.55 12.26
N GLN A 66 -21.15 30.07 11.24
CA GLN A 66 -21.51 31.33 10.60
C GLN A 66 -22.93 31.26 10.01
N ASP A 67 -23.22 30.16 9.31
CA ASP A 67 -24.52 29.88 8.72
C ASP A 67 -25.67 29.91 9.75
N LEU A 68 -25.43 29.36 10.94
CA LEU A 68 -26.38 29.37 12.05
C LEU A 68 -26.54 30.75 12.67
N TYR A 69 -25.46 31.53 12.76
CA TYR A 69 -25.51 32.91 13.22
C TYR A 69 -26.33 33.78 12.26
N ASP A 70 -26.08 33.69 10.96
CA ASP A 70 -26.77 34.48 9.94
C ASP A 70 -28.27 34.16 9.89
N LYS A 71 -28.64 32.88 10.05
CA LYS A 71 -30.06 32.46 10.18
C LYS A 71 -30.72 33.00 11.45
N ARG A 72 -29.97 33.18 12.54
CA ARG A 72 -30.50 33.75 13.80
C ARG A 72 -30.62 35.27 13.77
N THR A 73 -29.71 35.97 13.11
CA THR A 73 -29.69 37.44 13.04
C THR A 73 -30.54 38.00 11.90
N SER A 74 -30.92 37.18 10.94
CA SER A 74 -31.83 37.55 9.83
C SER A 74 -33.32 37.33 10.15
N ASN A 75 -33.68 36.90 11.38
CA ASN A 75 -35.05 36.90 11.94
C ASN A 75 -35.21 38.05 12.93
#